data_AF-A0A8I6GAU4-F1
#
_entry.id   AF-A0A8I6GAU4-F1
#
_cell.length_a   1.000
_cell.length_b   1.000
_cell.length_c   1.000
_cell.angle_alpha   90.00
_cell.angle_beta   90.00
_cell.angle_gamma   90.00
#
_symmetry.space_group_name_H-M   'P 1'
#
loop_
_entity.id
_entity.type
_entity.pdbx_description
1 polymer ?
#
loop_
_entity_poly.entity_id
_entity_poly.type
_entity_poly.pdbx_seq_one_letter_code
_entity_poly.pdbx_strand_id
1 'polypeptide(L)'
;MLLAENSPGRDSTEYFIIFEPRLSTLSSTLESYSLPFMFYNDVKKQQQMAALTKEKDELSKSITMYRSLFDANKQLLDEMKCQAEEAKFKETQLRNELKAHNIDIPATQQIPHIEALLEKKIAEQNELKKRPRRLCTLPNYTKRSGDILGKIAHLAQIEDDRAAMVISWHLASDMDCVVTLTTDAARCIYDETQGRQQVLPLDSIYRKTLPDWKRPLPHFRNGKLHFKPFGDPVFARDLLTFPDNIEHCETVFGMLLGDTIILDNLDAANHYRKEVVKITHCPTLLTRDGDRIRSNGKFGGLQNKAPPMDKLRGMVFGAPVPKQCVDLGKQIDLIQQYRNALCKLNSVRADLDHQLQYLHTPDMKRKKQELDEQEKSLKRIEQKLGMTPMRRCSDSLCLSPKIEVTECPIPTKRMRRESIRQNR
;
A
#
# COMPACT_ATOMS: atom_id res chain seq x y z
N MET A 1 -40.90 53.84 -20.15
CA MET A 1 -41.82 53.32 -19.12
C MET A 1 -43.14 54.06 -19.29
N LEU A 2 -44.10 53.47 -19.98
CA LEU A 2 -45.50 53.95 -19.99
C LEU A 2 -46.22 53.13 -18.92
N LEU A 3 -46.12 53.56 -17.66
CA LEU A 3 -47.11 53.15 -16.67
C LEU A 3 -48.40 53.89 -17.08
N ALA A 4 -49.46 53.15 -17.39
CA ALA A 4 -50.77 53.76 -17.58
C ALA A 4 -51.23 54.33 -16.22
N GLU A 5 -50.85 55.57 -15.94
CA GLU A 5 -51.34 56.29 -14.77
C GLU A 5 -52.86 56.41 -14.88
N ASN A 6 -53.56 56.01 -13.82
CA ASN A 6 -55.02 56.06 -13.67
C ASN A 6 -55.83 55.05 -14.51
N SER A 7 -55.28 53.90 -14.91
CA SER A 7 -56.12 52.79 -15.39
C SER A 7 -56.80 52.09 -14.20
N PRO A 8 -58.14 51.96 -14.15
CA PRO A 8 -58.80 51.18 -13.10
C PRO A 8 -58.49 49.71 -13.35
N GLY A 9 -57.50 49.18 -12.64
CA GLY A 9 -57.22 47.75 -12.66
C GLY A 9 -58.46 46.96 -12.23
N ARG A 10 -58.72 45.83 -12.89
CA ARG A 10 -59.80 44.93 -12.51
C ARG A 10 -59.41 44.22 -11.22
N ASP A 11 -60.30 44.28 -10.23
CA ASP A 11 -60.07 43.60 -8.95
C ASP A 11 -59.85 42.10 -9.18
N SER A 12 -58.93 41.51 -8.42
CA SER A 12 -58.59 40.08 -8.49
C SER A 12 -58.08 39.62 -9.86
N THR A 13 -57.44 40.51 -10.62
CA THR A 13 -56.82 40.17 -11.92
C THR A 13 -55.31 40.12 -11.78
N GLU A 14 -54.69 39.12 -12.39
CA GLU A 14 -53.23 39.00 -12.50
C GLU A 14 -52.73 39.92 -13.61
N TYR A 15 -51.77 40.77 -13.26
CA TYR A 15 -51.09 41.68 -14.16
C TYR A 15 -49.61 41.30 -14.22
N PHE A 16 -48.96 41.60 -15.34
CA PHE A 16 -47.54 41.31 -15.53
C PHE A 16 -46.78 42.61 -15.74
N ILE A 17 -45.74 42.83 -14.93
CA ILE A 17 -44.74 43.87 -15.21
C ILE A 17 -43.67 43.22 -16.07
N ILE A 18 -43.64 43.58 -17.35
CA ILE A 18 -42.66 43.06 -18.31
C ILE A 18 -41.47 44.02 -18.33
N PHE A 19 -40.30 43.49 -17.97
CA PHE A 19 -39.03 44.18 -18.02
C PHE A 19 -38.30 43.77 -19.29
N GLU A 20 -38.32 44.66 -20.28
CA GLU A 20 -37.61 44.50 -21.55
C GLU A 20 -36.23 45.18 -21.49
N PRO A 21 -35.12 44.43 -21.51
CA PRO A 21 -33.79 45.03 -21.53
C PRO A 21 -33.48 45.59 -22.92
N ARG A 22 -33.30 46.91 -23.03
CA ARG A 22 -32.83 47.56 -24.26
C ARG A 22 -31.32 47.70 -24.24
N LEU A 23 -30.61 46.76 -24.86
CA LEU A 23 -29.16 46.79 -25.03
C LEU A 23 -28.83 47.15 -26.47
N SER A 24 -28.01 48.19 -26.67
CA SER A 24 -27.75 48.78 -27.99
C SER A 24 -26.70 48.04 -28.84
N THR A 25 -26.02 47.00 -28.33
CA THR A 25 -24.82 46.45 -29.00
C THR A 25 -24.60 44.93 -28.92
N LEU A 26 -25.55 44.10 -28.45
CA LEU A 26 -25.39 42.64 -28.45
C LEU A 26 -26.45 41.95 -29.32
N SER A 27 -25.99 41.14 -30.28
CA SER A 27 -26.75 40.48 -31.35
C SER A 27 -27.66 39.33 -30.90
N SER A 28 -27.94 39.21 -29.60
CA SER A 28 -28.84 38.20 -29.04
C SER A 28 -29.84 38.91 -28.12
N THR A 29 -31.13 38.82 -28.45
CA THR A 29 -32.24 39.35 -27.64
C THR A 29 -32.24 38.67 -26.27
N LEU A 30 -31.95 39.41 -25.20
CA LEU A 30 -32.15 38.92 -23.84
C LEU A 30 -33.65 38.69 -23.62
N GLU A 31 -34.00 37.55 -23.03
CA GLU A 31 -35.39 37.22 -22.73
C GLU A 31 -35.98 38.21 -21.71
N SER A 32 -37.22 38.63 -21.94
CA SER A 32 -37.89 39.62 -21.08
C SER A 32 -38.26 38.99 -19.74
N TYR A 33 -37.96 39.67 -18.64
CA TYR A 33 -38.36 39.21 -17.32
C TYR A 33 -39.80 39.68 -17.04
N SER A 34 -40.69 38.74 -16.73
CA SER A 34 -42.10 39.04 -16.44
C SER A 34 -42.37 38.83 -14.96
N LEU A 35 -42.72 39.90 -14.24
CA LEU A 35 -43.10 39.86 -12.83
C LEU A 35 -44.64 39.89 -12.72
N PRO A 36 -45.28 38.75 -12.41
CA PRO A 36 -46.71 38.72 -12.12
C PRO A 36 -47.01 39.41 -10.78
N PHE A 37 -48.11 40.15 -10.72
CA PHE A 37 -48.69 40.69 -9.50
C PHE A 37 -50.22 40.70 -9.58
N MET A 38 -50.87 40.49 -8.44
CA MET A 38 -52.34 40.55 -8.35
C MET A 38 -52.78 41.96 -7.95
N PHE A 39 -53.74 42.51 -8.68
CA PHE A 39 -54.31 43.83 -8.36
C PHE A 39 -55.58 43.68 -7.52
N TYR A 40 -55.65 44.40 -6.40
CA TYR A 40 -56.79 44.41 -5.49
C TYR A 40 -57.24 45.84 -5.21
N ASN A 41 -58.53 46.12 -5.40
CA ASN A 41 -59.11 47.45 -5.21
C ASN A 41 -59.49 47.75 -3.75
N ASP A 42 -59.70 46.71 -2.94
CA ASP A 42 -60.05 46.84 -1.52
C ASP A 42 -58.79 46.75 -0.63
N VAL A 43 -58.55 47.78 0.16
CA VAL A 43 -57.45 47.87 1.14
C VAL A 43 -57.45 46.69 2.11
N LYS A 44 -58.63 46.21 2.55
CA LYS A 44 -58.73 45.05 3.45
C LYS A 44 -58.30 43.76 2.77
N LYS A 45 -58.71 43.57 1.52
CA LYS A 45 -58.34 42.41 0.70
C LYS A 45 -56.85 42.42 0.36
N GLN A 46 -56.29 43.59 0.06
CA GLN A 46 -54.86 43.77 -0.18
C GLN A 46 -54.03 43.42 1.08
N GLN A 47 -54.44 43.88 2.26
CA GLN A 47 -53.79 43.51 3.53
C GLN A 47 -53.88 42.00 3.80
N GLN A 48 -55.03 41.38 3.54
CA GLN A 48 -55.22 39.94 3.71
C GLN A 48 -54.31 39.12 2.78
N MET A 49 -54.18 39.52 1.51
CA MET A 49 -53.33 38.83 0.53
C MET A 49 -51.84 39.05 0.78
N ALA A 50 -51.45 40.23 1.27
CA ALA A 50 -50.08 40.50 1.71
C ALA A 50 -49.71 39.64 2.92
N ALA A 51 -50.62 39.49 3.90
CA ALA A 51 -50.43 38.62 5.05
C ALA A 51 -50.28 37.14 4.64
N LEU A 52 -51.14 36.65 3.74
CA LEU A 52 -51.06 35.28 3.22
C LEU A 52 -49.78 35.03 2.41
N THR A 53 -49.32 36.02 1.63
CA THR A 53 -48.04 35.92 0.90
C THR A 53 -46.86 35.84 1.87
N LYS A 54 -46.85 36.67 2.92
CA LYS A 54 -45.80 36.62 3.95
C LYS A 54 -45.78 35.28 4.70
N GLU A 55 -46.96 34.79 5.08
CA GLU A 55 -47.10 33.48 5.74
C GLU A 55 -46.63 32.33 4.83
N LYS A 56 -46.96 32.38 3.53
CA LYS A 56 -46.45 31.43 2.53
C LYS A 56 -44.92 31.47 2.46
N ASP A 57 -44.32 32.65 2.40
CA ASP A 57 -42.86 32.79 2.27
C ASP A 57 -42.15 32.27 3.53
N GLU A 58 -42.70 32.53 4.72
CA GLU A 58 -42.19 32.01 6.00
C GLU A 58 -42.31 30.48 6.07
N LEU A 59 -43.47 29.92 5.71
CA LEU A 59 -43.68 28.47 5.63
C LEU A 59 -42.77 27.81 4.61
N SER A 60 -42.59 28.41 3.42
CA SER A 60 -41.72 27.89 2.37
C SER A 60 -40.26 27.81 2.83
N LYS A 61 -39.78 28.82 3.56
CA LYS A 61 -38.44 28.80 4.17
C LYS A 61 -38.33 27.68 5.20
N SER A 62 -39.33 27.53 6.08
CA SER A 62 -39.33 26.48 7.11
C SER A 62 -39.34 25.07 6.51
N ILE A 63 -40.18 24.81 5.50
CA ILE A 63 -40.23 23.55 4.77
C ILE A 63 -38.88 23.25 4.11
N THR A 64 -38.26 24.25 3.48
CA THR A 64 -36.96 24.08 2.82
C THR A 64 -35.87 23.69 3.83
N MET A 65 -35.85 24.32 5.01
CA MET A 65 -34.91 23.96 6.08
C MET A 65 -35.14 22.55 6.63
N TYR A 66 -36.40 22.14 6.81
CA TYR A 66 -36.69 20.79 7.28
C TYR A 66 -36.35 19.73 6.22
N ARG A 67 -36.67 19.96 4.94
CA ARG A 67 -36.29 19.07 3.83
C ARG A 67 -34.78 18.89 3.76
N SER A 68 -34.01 19.99 3.80
CA SER A 68 -32.55 19.89 3.77
C SER A 68 -31.97 19.12 4.96
N LEU A 69 -32.55 19.25 6.15
CA LEU A 69 -32.16 18.47 7.33
C LEU A 69 -32.42 16.97 7.13
N PHE A 70 -33.58 16.59 6.59
CA PHE A 70 -33.90 15.17 6.34
C PHE A 70 -33.08 14.59 5.18
N ASP A 71 -32.83 15.38 4.14
CA ASP A 71 -31.98 14.98 3.01
C ASP A 71 -30.53 14.76 3.46
N ALA A 72 -29.97 15.67 4.29
CA ALA A 72 -28.64 15.52 4.86
C ALA A 72 -28.51 14.27 5.74
N ASN A 73 -29.52 14.00 6.59
CA ASN A 73 -29.55 12.79 7.41
C ASN A 73 -29.65 11.51 6.58
N LYS A 74 -30.39 11.54 5.46
CA LYS A 74 -30.49 10.41 4.54
C LYS A 74 -29.15 10.14 3.84
N GLN A 75 -28.49 11.20 3.35
CA GLN A 75 -27.16 11.10 2.76
C GLN A 75 -26.15 10.50 3.74
N LEU A 76 -26.13 11.01 4.98
CA LEU A 76 -25.27 10.47 6.04
C LEU A 76 -25.54 8.98 6.31
N LEU A 77 -26.81 8.57 6.41
CA LEU A 77 -27.16 7.16 6.58
C LEU A 77 -26.67 6.28 5.42
N ASP A 78 -26.84 6.73 4.19
CA ASP A 78 -26.44 5.98 3.01
C ASP A 78 -24.91 5.84 2.95
N GLU A 79 -24.16 6.88 3.31
CA GLU A 79 -22.70 6.82 3.47
C GLU A 79 -22.28 5.85 4.59
N MET A 80 -22.93 5.89 5.75
CA MET A 80 -22.61 4.98 6.86
C MET A 80 -22.92 3.51 6.50
N LYS A 81 -23.99 3.25 5.75
CA LYS A 81 -24.27 1.90 5.22
C LYS A 81 -23.20 1.41 4.26
N CYS A 82 -22.75 2.27 3.35
CA CYS A 82 -21.64 1.95 2.45
C CYS A 82 -20.37 1.60 3.25
N GLN A 83 -20.01 2.41 4.26
CA GLN A 83 -18.87 2.13 5.14
C GLN A 83 -19.02 0.81 5.91
N ALA A 84 -20.23 0.47 6.35
CA ALA A 84 -20.50 -0.79 7.05
C ALA A 84 -20.31 -2.01 6.13
N GLU A 85 -20.78 -1.93 4.88
CA GLU A 85 -20.58 -3.01 3.90
C GLU A 85 -19.11 -3.13 3.46
N GLU A 86 -18.38 -2.02 3.29
CA GLU A 86 -16.94 -2.04 3.03
C GLU A 86 -16.16 -2.69 4.19
N ALA A 87 -16.47 -2.31 5.43
CA ALA A 87 -15.84 -2.89 6.61
C ALA A 87 -16.12 -4.40 6.73
N LYS A 88 -17.35 -4.82 6.40
CA LYS A 88 -17.77 -6.23 6.39
C LYS A 88 -17.07 -7.02 5.28
N PHE A 89 -16.97 -6.44 4.08
CA PHE A 89 -16.23 -7.06 2.98
C PHE A 89 -14.76 -7.28 3.36
N LYS A 90 -14.11 -6.28 3.96
CA LYS A 90 -12.72 -6.38 4.41
C LYS A 90 -12.53 -7.43 5.51
N GLU A 91 -13.46 -7.51 6.47
CA GLU A 91 -13.45 -8.56 7.49
C GLU A 91 -13.56 -9.95 6.84
N THR A 92 -14.49 -10.15 5.91
CA THR A 92 -14.71 -11.43 5.26
C THR A 92 -13.53 -11.83 4.37
N GLN A 93 -12.89 -10.87 3.69
CA GLN A 93 -11.67 -11.10 2.94
C GLN A 93 -10.55 -11.64 3.86
N LEU A 94 -10.25 -10.93 4.95
CA LEU A 94 -9.22 -11.33 5.92
C LEU A 94 -9.55 -12.66 6.59
N ARG A 95 -10.84 -12.94 6.83
CA ARG A 95 -11.29 -14.23 7.38
C ARG A 95 -11.00 -15.38 6.42
N ASN A 96 -11.17 -15.18 5.11
CA ASN A 96 -10.85 -16.20 4.11
C ASN A 96 -9.35 -16.44 4.01
N GLU A 97 -8.53 -15.38 4.09
CA GLU A 97 -7.07 -15.50 4.15
C GLU A 97 -6.61 -16.28 5.39
N LEU A 98 -7.21 -16.03 6.56
CA LEU A 98 -6.92 -16.79 7.77
C LEU A 98 -7.26 -18.28 7.64
N LYS A 99 -8.39 -18.61 7.00
CA LYS A 99 -8.76 -20.00 6.70
C LYS A 99 -7.76 -20.67 5.76
N ALA A 100 -7.24 -19.95 4.76
CA ALA A 100 -6.18 -20.47 3.89
C ALA A 100 -4.89 -20.81 4.65
N HIS A 101 -4.64 -20.11 5.77
CA HIS A 101 -3.55 -20.41 6.71
C HIS A 101 -3.93 -21.44 7.80
N ASN A 102 -5.06 -22.14 7.68
CA ASN A 102 -5.59 -23.10 8.66
C ASN A 102 -5.84 -22.48 10.06
N ILE A 103 -6.17 -21.19 10.11
CA ILE A 103 -6.56 -20.49 11.34
C ILE A 103 -8.07 -20.29 11.28
N ASP A 104 -8.81 -21.09 12.04
CA ASP A 104 -10.26 -20.93 12.17
C ASP A 104 -10.61 -20.06 13.38
N ILE A 105 -11.50 -19.10 13.18
CA ILE A 105 -11.96 -18.20 14.23
C ILE A 105 -13.45 -18.48 14.45
N PRO A 106 -13.85 -18.89 15.66
CA PRO A 106 -15.24 -19.19 15.97
C PRO A 106 -16.12 -17.95 15.81
N ALA A 107 -17.39 -18.15 15.43
CA ALA A 107 -18.35 -17.06 15.30
C ALA A 107 -18.71 -16.41 16.65
N THR A 108 -18.51 -17.13 17.75
CA THR A 108 -18.82 -16.70 19.12
C THR A 108 -17.52 -16.34 19.85
N GLN A 109 -17.53 -15.26 20.64
CA GLN A 109 -16.36 -14.78 21.42
C GLN A 109 -15.11 -14.51 20.56
N GLN A 110 -15.29 -13.86 19.41
CA GLN A 110 -14.22 -13.57 18.45
C GLN A 110 -13.05 -12.79 19.06
N ILE A 111 -13.31 -11.68 19.76
CA ILE A 111 -12.23 -10.81 20.28
C ILE A 111 -11.36 -11.52 21.34
N PRO A 112 -11.90 -12.13 22.41
CA PRO A 112 -11.07 -12.86 23.37
C PRO A 112 -10.29 -14.03 22.75
N HIS A 113 -10.89 -14.75 21.80
CA HIS A 113 -10.22 -15.83 21.11
C HIS A 113 -9.03 -15.34 20.28
N ILE A 114 -9.21 -14.22 19.55
CA ILE A 114 -8.15 -13.58 18.76
C ILE A 114 -7.00 -13.14 19.67
N GLU A 115 -7.30 -12.55 20.83
CA GLU A 115 -6.28 -12.09 21.78
C GLU A 115 -5.48 -13.27 22.36
N ALA A 116 -6.15 -14.34 22.79
CA ALA A 116 -5.48 -15.55 23.27
C ALA A 116 -4.64 -16.23 22.17
N LEU A 117 -5.14 -16.27 20.93
CA LEU A 117 -4.40 -16.80 19.79
C LEU A 117 -3.15 -15.96 19.48
N LEU A 118 -3.29 -14.63 19.53
CA LEU A 118 -2.21 -13.70 19.29
C LEU A 118 -1.10 -13.86 20.36
N GLU A 119 -1.47 -13.92 21.64
CA GLU A 119 -0.54 -14.18 22.74
C GLU A 119 0.21 -15.50 22.55
N LYS A 120 -0.51 -16.58 22.22
CA LYS A 120 0.08 -17.89 21.94
C LYS A 120 1.10 -17.82 20.81
N LYS A 121 0.75 -17.18 19.69
CA LYS A 121 1.62 -17.08 18.51
C LYS A 121 2.85 -16.21 18.77
N ILE A 122 2.69 -15.11 19.51
CA ILE A 122 3.81 -14.26 19.94
C ILE A 122 4.75 -15.04 20.88
N ALA A 123 4.20 -15.78 21.84
CA ALA A 123 5.00 -16.62 22.74
C ALA A 123 5.78 -17.68 21.95
N GLU A 124 5.12 -18.40 21.04
CA GLU A 124 5.76 -19.38 20.16
C GLU A 124 6.89 -18.76 19.33
N GLN A 125 6.65 -17.58 18.73
CA GLN A 125 7.67 -16.86 17.97
C GLN A 125 8.87 -16.46 18.85
N ASN A 126 8.62 -15.97 20.06
CA ASN A 126 9.68 -15.57 20.99
C ASN A 126 10.52 -16.76 21.44
N GLU A 127 9.90 -17.91 21.71
CA GLU A 127 10.62 -19.12 22.05
C GLU A 127 11.49 -19.61 20.87
N LEU A 128 11.00 -19.53 19.63
CA LEU A 128 11.82 -19.83 18.45
C LEU A 128 13.00 -18.86 18.29
N LYS A 129 12.81 -17.57 18.59
CA LYS A 129 13.88 -16.56 18.53
C LYS A 129 14.98 -16.79 19.56
N LYS A 130 14.63 -17.30 20.74
CA LYS A 130 15.56 -17.58 21.85
C LYS A 130 16.37 -18.86 21.66
N ARG A 131 15.97 -19.76 20.76
CA ARG A 131 16.71 -21.00 20.51
C ARG A 131 18.17 -20.69 20.16
N PRO A 132 19.13 -21.45 20.71
CA PRO A 132 20.54 -21.26 20.40
C PRO A 132 20.77 -21.50 18.92
N ARG A 133 21.52 -20.60 18.29
CA ARG A 133 21.84 -20.63 16.87
C ARG A 133 23.25 -20.15 16.69
N ARG A 134 23.91 -20.63 15.63
CA ARG A 134 25.25 -20.16 15.29
C ARG A 134 25.20 -18.67 15.04
N LEU A 135 26.06 -17.93 15.73
CA LEU A 135 26.28 -16.51 15.53
C LEU A 135 27.72 -16.31 15.09
N CYS A 136 27.94 -15.35 14.19
CA CYS A 136 29.29 -14.90 13.89
C CYS A 136 29.82 -14.14 15.12
N THR A 137 30.98 -14.54 15.65
CA THR A 137 31.56 -13.86 16.82
C THR A 137 32.56 -12.78 16.44
N LEU A 138 32.79 -12.53 15.14
CA LEU A 138 33.57 -11.38 14.71
C LEU A 138 32.88 -10.09 15.13
N PRO A 139 33.63 -9.10 15.64
CA PRO A 139 33.04 -7.81 15.97
C PRO A 139 32.52 -7.16 14.68
N ASN A 140 31.25 -6.76 14.70
CA ASN A 140 30.65 -6.04 13.58
C ASN A 140 31.28 -4.65 13.46
N TYR A 141 31.34 -4.12 12.25
CA TYR A 141 31.84 -2.77 12.01
C TYR A 141 30.74 -1.75 12.32
N THR A 142 31.07 -0.70 13.06
CA THR A 142 30.11 0.35 13.42
C THR A 142 29.75 1.19 12.19
N LYS A 143 28.50 1.10 11.75
CA LYS A 143 27.97 1.88 10.63
C LYS A 143 27.87 3.35 11.03
N ARG A 144 28.90 4.15 10.70
CA ARG A 144 28.90 5.61 10.91
C ARG A 144 28.26 6.37 9.76
N SER A 145 28.27 5.80 8.56
CA SER A 145 27.67 6.36 7.34
C SER A 145 26.81 5.32 6.63
N GLY A 146 25.84 5.79 5.83
CA GLY A 146 24.99 4.93 5.00
C GLY A 146 25.75 4.20 3.88
N ASP A 147 26.98 4.64 3.58
CA ASP A 147 27.83 4.05 2.54
C ASP A 147 28.59 2.81 3.00
N ILE A 148 28.45 2.39 4.26
CA ILE A 148 29.11 1.20 4.82
C ILE A 148 28.09 0.08 4.98
N LEU A 149 28.27 -1.02 4.23
CA LEU A 149 27.39 -2.18 4.31
C LEU A 149 27.68 -3.03 5.55
N GLY A 150 28.97 -3.25 5.84
CA GLY A 150 29.43 -4.05 6.97
C GLY A 150 30.52 -5.05 6.58
N LYS A 151 30.93 -5.90 7.52
CA LYS A 151 31.92 -6.96 7.25
C LYS A 151 31.29 -8.14 6.54
N ILE A 152 32.05 -8.79 5.64
CA ILE A 152 31.59 -9.94 4.85
C ILE A 152 30.92 -11.01 5.72
N ALA A 153 31.50 -11.35 6.86
CA ALA A 153 30.96 -12.37 7.78
C ALA A 153 29.53 -12.10 8.30
N HIS A 154 29.10 -10.83 8.30
CA HIS A 154 27.79 -10.39 8.78
C HIS A 154 26.79 -10.07 7.66
N LEU A 155 27.24 -10.02 6.39
CA LEU A 155 26.38 -9.70 5.24
C LEU A 155 25.52 -10.89 4.79
N ALA A 156 25.87 -12.11 5.19
CA ALA A 156 25.14 -13.32 4.83
C ALA A 156 25.01 -14.28 6.00
N GLN A 157 24.03 -15.16 5.89
CA GLN A 157 23.73 -16.22 6.83
C GLN A 157 23.59 -17.55 6.07
N ILE A 158 23.95 -18.65 6.71
CA ILE A 158 23.89 -19.99 6.11
C ILE A 158 23.20 -20.92 7.10
N GLU A 159 22.19 -21.66 6.64
CA GLU A 159 21.42 -22.60 7.47
C GLU A 159 22.21 -23.88 7.77
N ASP A 160 22.77 -24.54 6.75
CA ASP A 160 23.54 -25.80 6.88
C ASP A 160 24.90 -25.55 7.58
N ASP A 161 25.10 -26.19 8.73
CA ASP A 161 26.32 -26.10 9.55
C ASP A 161 27.58 -26.52 8.81
N ARG A 162 27.52 -27.60 8.02
CA ARG A 162 28.66 -28.11 7.28
C ARG A 162 29.00 -27.18 6.13
N ALA A 163 27.99 -26.68 5.42
CA ALA A 163 28.17 -25.67 4.39
C ALA A 163 28.76 -24.36 4.96
N ALA A 164 28.26 -23.91 6.11
CA ALA A 164 28.76 -22.71 6.78
C ALA A 164 30.25 -22.84 7.12
N MET A 165 30.66 -23.99 7.68
CA MET A 165 32.06 -24.27 7.99
C MET A 165 32.94 -24.16 6.75
N VAL A 166 32.59 -24.83 5.66
CA VAL A 166 33.46 -24.92 4.47
C VAL A 166 33.47 -23.65 3.64
N ILE A 167 32.34 -22.94 3.55
CA ILE A 167 32.24 -21.66 2.85
C ILE A 167 32.99 -20.59 3.64
N SER A 168 32.82 -20.52 4.96
CA SER A 168 33.58 -19.59 5.80
C SER A 168 35.08 -19.85 5.78
N TRP A 169 35.50 -21.12 5.80
CA TRP A 169 36.90 -21.47 5.62
C TRP A 169 37.42 -21.08 4.22
N HIS A 170 36.63 -21.30 3.17
CA HIS A 170 36.99 -20.92 1.81
C HIS A 170 37.23 -19.41 1.69
N LEU A 171 36.44 -18.61 2.40
CA LEU A 171 36.49 -17.15 2.45
C LEU A 171 37.31 -16.59 3.63
N ALA A 172 38.09 -17.41 4.33
CA ALA A 172 38.71 -17.01 5.61
C ALA A 172 39.59 -15.75 5.51
N SER A 173 40.19 -15.49 4.34
CA SER A 173 40.96 -14.27 4.06
C SER A 173 40.12 -13.00 4.00
N ASP A 174 38.83 -13.12 3.71
CA ASP A 174 37.94 -12.01 3.35
C ASP A 174 36.85 -11.78 4.42
N MET A 175 36.64 -12.72 5.35
CA MET A 175 35.57 -12.65 6.35
C MET A 175 35.55 -11.35 7.17
N ASP A 176 36.73 -10.79 7.48
CA ASP A 176 36.88 -9.56 8.28
C ASP A 176 36.91 -8.27 7.44
N CYS A 177 36.87 -8.38 6.10
CA CYS A 177 36.90 -7.23 5.20
C CYS A 177 35.58 -6.45 5.22
N VAL A 178 35.68 -5.12 5.26
CA VAL A 178 34.54 -4.19 5.33
C VAL A 178 34.14 -3.76 3.92
N VAL A 179 32.86 -3.96 3.59
CA VAL A 179 32.30 -3.58 2.29
C VAL A 179 31.69 -2.19 2.36
N THR A 180 32.02 -1.35 1.38
CA THR A 180 31.48 0.01 1.22
C THR A 180 30.86 0.20 -0.16
N LEU A 181 29.91 1.12 -0.29
CA LEU A 181 29.30 1.47 -1.59
C LEU A 181 30.28 2.24 -2.48
N THR A 182 31.07 3.13 -1.87
CA THR A 182 31.99 4.04 -2.58
C THR A 182 33.46 3.80 -2.19
N THR A 183 34.35 4.15 -3.11
CA THR A 183 35.80 4.15 -2.90
C THR A 183 36.21 5.18 -1.84
N ASP A 184 35.53 6.34 -1.77
CA ASP A 184 35.81 7.36 -0.76
C ASP A 184 35.54 6.85 0.66
N ALA A 185 34.42 6.16 0.88
CA ALA A 185 34.11 5.55 2.17
C ALA A 185 35.14 4.47 2.54
N ALA A 186 35.57 3.64 1.59
CA ALA A 186 36.63 2.66 1.83
C ALA A 186 37.95 3.35 2.22
N ARG A 187 38.30 4.46 1.56
CA ARG A 187 39.51 5.22 1.85
C ARG A 187 39.49 5.84 3.24
N CYS A 188 38.36 6.41 3.66
CA CYS A 188 38.21 6.93 5.03
C CYS A 188 38.50 5.84 6.07
N ILE A 189 37.96 4.64 5.91
CA ILE A 189 38.20 3.52 6.83
C ILE A 189 39.68 3.09 6.80
N TYR A 190 40.26 3.02 5.60
CA TYR A 190 41.67 2.67 5.45
C TYR A 190 42.57 3.66 6.20
N ASP A 191 42.35 4.96 6.03
CA ASP A 191 43.13 6.02 6.68
C ASP A 191 42.93 6.01 8.21
N GLU A 192 41.68 5.89 8.68
CA GLU A 192 41.36 5.80 10.12
C GLU A 192 42.02 4.60 10.80
N THR A 193 42.14 3.48 10.09
CA THR A 193 42.72 2.23 10.62
C THR A 193 44.20 2.07 10.29
N GLN A 194 44.82 3.08 9.66
CA GLN A 194 46.21 3.05 9.20
C GLN A 194 46.51 1.82 8.32
N GLY A 195 45.55 1.44 7.47
CA GLY A 195 45.63 0.32 6.54
C GLY A 195 45.53 -1.07 7.17
N ARG A 196 45.21 -1.18 8.47
CA ARG A 196 45.04 -2.48 9.13
C ARG A 196 43.75 -3.19 8.71
N GLN A 197 42.69 -2.42 8.42
CA GLN A 197 41.40 -2.96 8.01
C GLN A 197 41.36 -3.15 6.50
N GLN A 198 41.06 -4.37 6.06
CA GLN A 198 40.74 -4.64 4.66
C GLN A 198 39.39 -4.01 4.32
N VAL A 199 39.31 -3.39 3.13
CA VAL A 199 38.12 -2.71 2.63
C VAL A 199 37.83 -3.14 1.19
N LEU A 200 36.56 -3.26 0.84
CA LEU A 200 36.09 -3.63 -0.49
C LEU A 200 35.04 -2.61 -0.97
N PRO A 201 35.42 -1.66 -1.85
CA PRO A 201 34.48 -0.69 -2.41
C PRO A 201 33.75 -1.27 -3.64
N LEU A 202 32.41 -1.25 -3.62
CA LEU A 202 31.57 -1.86 -4.66
C LEU A 202 31.60 -1.14 -6.00
N ASP A 203 31.85 0.17 -6.00
CA ASP A 203 31.99 0.98 -7.22
C ASP A 203 33.24 0.61 -8.04
N SER A 204 34.21 -0.07 -7.43
CA SER A 204 35.41 -0.58 -8.10
C SER A 204 35.22 -1.97 -8.74
N ILE A 205 34.12 -2.67 -8.47
CA ILE A 205 33.90 -4.05 -8.92
C ILE A 205 33.46 -4.09 -10.39
N TYR A 206 34.20 -4.84 -11.21
CA TYR A 206 33.84 -5.08 -12.59
C TYR A 206 32.69 -6.08 -12.73
N ARG A 207 31.46 -5.56 -12.90
CA ARG A 207 30.23 -6.37 -12.85
C ARG A 207 30.08 -7.41 -13.96
N LYS A 208 30.72 -7.22 -15.12
CA LYS A 208 30.53 -8.11 -16.29
C LYS A 208 31.14 -9.50 -16.11
N THR A 209 32.05 -9.68 -15.16
CA THR A 209 32.68 -10.99 -14.86
C THR A 209 31.99 -11.75 -13.73
N LEU A 210 30.94 -11.18 -13.14
CA LEU A 210 30.21 -11.82 -12.05
C LEU A 210 29.38 -13.00 -12.56
N PRO A 211 29.19 -14.04 -11.73
CA PRO A 211 28.34 -15.16 -12.08
C PRO A 211 26.89 -14.70 -12.26
N ASP A 212 26.20 -15.29 -13.22
CA ASP A 212 24.75 -15.18 -13.33
C ASP A 212 24.10 -16.05 -12.25
N TRP A 213 23.39 -15.41 -11.31
CA TRP A 213 22.71 -16.05 -10.20
C TRP A 213 21.59 -17.01 -10.64
N LYS A 214 21.04 -16.83 -11.84
CA LYS A 214 19.99 -17.70 -12.39
C LYS A 214 20.55 -18.86 -13.23
N ARG A 215 21.87 -18.92 -13.40
CA ARG A 215 22.53 -19.94 -14.22
C ARG A 215 22.36 -21.33 -13.59
N PRO A 216 21.94 -22.34 -14.37
CA PRO A 216 21.86 -23.70 -13.86
C PRO A 216 23.25 -24.33 -13.63
N LEU A 217 23.28 -25.37 -12.81
CA LEU A 217 24.50 -26.13 -12.54
C LEU A 217 25.09 -26.75 -13.82
N PRO A 218 26.42 -26.94 -13.90
CA PRO A 218 27.09 -27.43 -15.11
C PRO A 218 26.52 -28.72 -15.74
N HIS A 219 25.98 -29.61 -14.92
CA HIS A 219 25.43 -30.89 -15.37
C HIS A 219 24.01 -30.78 -15.98
N PHE A 220 23.34 -29.64 -15.81
CA PHE A 220 22.04 -29.33 -16.39
C PHE A 220 22.14 -28.09 -17.29
N ARG A 221 22.09 -28.27 -18.61
CA ARG A 221 22.19 -27.17 -19.59
C ARG A 221 21.13 -27.33 -20.69
N ASN A 222 20.60 -26.20 -21.16
CA ASN A 222 19.60 -26.16 -22.23
C ASN A 222 18.37 -27.06 -21.96
N GLY A 223 17.92 -27.13 -20.70
CA GLY A 223 16.81 -27.98 -20.28
C GLY A 223 17.12 -29.48 -20.26
N LYS A 224 18.37 -29.89 -20.51
CA LYS A 224 18.79 -31.29 -20.57
C LYS A 224 19.81 -31.62 -19.48
N LEU A 225 19.60 -32.75 -18.83
CA LEU A 225 20.56 -33.36 -17.92
C LEU A 225 21.65 -34.08 -18.75
N HIS A 226 22.89 -33.61 -18.68
CA HIS A 226 24.02 -34.22 -19.41
C HIS A 226 24.54 -35.48 -18.72
N PHE A 227 24.52 -35.48 -17.39
CA PHE A 227 24.79 -36.65 -16.57
C PHE A 227 24.09 -36.50 -15.22
N LYS A 228 23.78 -37.63 -14.57
CA LYS A 228 23.24 -37.63 -13.21
C LYS A 228 24.40 -37.53 -12.22
N PRO A 229 24.47 -36.48 -11.40
CA PRO A 229 25.51 -36.36 -10.40
C PRO A 229 25.32 -37.38 -9.27
N PHE A 230 26.42 -37.67 -8.60
CA PHE A 230 26.51 -38.48 -7.38
C PHE A 230 26.36 -37.48 -6.25
N GLY A 231 25.40 -37.73 -5.34
CA GLY A 231 25.07 -36.76 -4.30
C GLY A 231 24.31 -35.53 -4.82
N ASP A 232 24.27 -34.49 -3.98
CA ASP A 232 23.49 -33.27 -4.19
C ASP A 232 24.38 -32.03 -4.43
N PRO A 233 24.77 -31.76 -5.68
CA PRO A 233 25.55 -30.56 -6.01
C PRO A 233 24.67 -29.31 -5.94
N VAL A 234 25.17 -28.26 -5.27
CA VAL A 234 24.51 -26.94 -5.17
C VAL A 234 25.54 -25.83 -5.29
N PHE A 235 25.20 -24.66 -5.87
CA PHE A 235 26.14 -23.54 -5.81
C PHE A 235 26.24 -23.01 -4.38
N ALA A 236 27.45 -22.69 -3.94
CA ALA A 236 27.69 -22.15 -2.59
C ALA A 236 26.92 -20.85 -2.34
N ARG A 237 26.75 -20.03 -3.39
CA ARG A 237 26.00 -18.77 -3.34
C ARG A 237 24.50 -18.96 -3.09
N ASP A 238 23.93 -20.09 -3.52
CA ASP A 238 22.49 -20.40 -3.36
C ASP A 238 22.15 -20.79 -1.92
N LEU A 239 23.17 -21.10 -1.10
CA LEU A 239 23.02 -21.40 0.33
C LEU A 239 23.08 -20.13 1.21
N LEU A 240 23.38 -18.98 0.62
CA LEU A 240 23.45 -17.71 1.35
C LEU A 240 22.06 -17.11 1.50
N THR A 241 21.74 -16.65 2.71
CA THR A 241 20.57 -15.85 3.01
C THR A 241 21.04 -14.45 3.39
N PHE A 242 20.57 -13.43 2.67
CA PHE A 242 20.94 -12.04 2.91
C PHE A 242 19.86 -11.35 3.77
N PRO A 243 20.21 -10.85 4.97
CA PRO A 243 19.24 -10.13 5.81
C PRO A 243 18.88 -8.76 5.23
N ASP A 244 19.84 -8.07 4.60
CA ASP A 244 19.71 -6.73 4.05
C ASP A 244 20.51 -6.58 2.74
N ASN A 245 20.21 -5.55 1.95
CA ASN A 245 21.00 -5.13 0.77
C ASN A 245 21.30 -6.27 -0.23
N ILE A 246 20.26 -7.00 -0.64
CA ILE A 246 20.37 -8.23 -1.45
C ILE A 246 21.24 -8.01 -2.71
N GLU A 247 20.94 -7.00 -3.52
CA GLU A 247 21.67 -6.75 -4.79
C GLU A 247 23.17 -6.47 -4.59
N HIS A 248 23.50 -5.73 -3.52
CA HIS A 248 24.89 -5.45 -3.16
C HIS A 248 25.59 -6.71 -2.65
N CYS A 249 24.92 -7.51 -1.82
CA CYS A 249 25.45 -8.77 -1.33
C CYS A 249 25.67 -9.77 -2.47
N GLU A 250 24.75 -9.85 -3.43
CA GLU A 250 24.90 -10.68 -4.63
C GLU A 250 26.13 -10.29 -5.45
N THR A 251 26.42 -8.99 -5.53
CA THR A 251 27.64 -8.48 -6.17
C THR A 251 28.90 -8.95 -5.43
N VAL A 252 28.93 -8.77 -4.10
CA VAL A 252 30.06 -9.16 -3.23
C VAL A 252 30.33 -10.66 -3.31
N PHE A 253 29.31 -11.48 -3.03
CA PHE A 253 29.46 -12.93 -2.97
C PHE A 253 29.59 -13.55 -4.35
N GLY A 254 29.03 -12.94 -5.39
CA GLY A 254 29.30 -13.32 -6.78
C GLY A 254 30.79 -13.19 -7.13
N MET A 255 31.45 -12.12 -6.67
CA MET A 255 32.90 -11.93 -6.86
C MET A 255 33.72 -12.92 -6.05
N LEU A 256 33.38 -13.12 -4.77
CA LEU A 256 34.19 -13.91 -3.83
C LEU A 256 34.03 -15.43 -4.00
N LEU A 257 32.81 -15.91 -4.24
CA LEU A 257 32.53 -17.34 -4.39
C LEU A 257 32.52 -17.78 -5.86
N GLY A 258 32.23 -16.87 -6.79
CA GLY A 258 32.08 -17.19 -8.20
C GLY A 258 31.08 -18.34 -8.42
N ASP A 259 31.51 -19.34 -9.20
CA ASP A 259 30.76 -20.56 -9.50
C ASP A 259 31.08 -21.73 -8.56
N THR A 260 31.59 -21.48 -7.35
CA THR A 260 31.92 -22.56 -6.39
C THR A 260 30.71 -23.45 -6.08
N ILE A 261 30.90 -24.77 -6.09
CA ILE A 261 29.85 -25.78 -5.88
C ILE A 261 30.13 -26.56 -4.60
N ILE A 262 29.10 -26.82 -3.80
CA ILE A 262 29.11 -27.72 -2.65
C ILE A 262 28.59 -29.10 -3.08
N LEU A 263 29.27 -30.17 -2.65
CA LEU A 263 28.82 -31.56 -2.75
C LEU A 263 28.86 -32.24 -1.37
N ASP A 264 28.37 -33.47 -1.29
CA ASP A 264 28.30 -34.21 -0.04
C ASP A 264 29.69 -34.61 0.48
N ASN A 265 30.46 -35.32 -0.36
CA ASN A 265 31.74 -35.91 0.02
C ASN A 265 32.77 -35.88 -1.14
N LEU A 266 33.99 -36.32 -0.85
CA LEU A 266 35.11 -36.28 -1.79
C LEU A 266 34.90 -37.16 -3.03
N ASP A 267 34.30 -38.34 -2.87
CA ASP A 267 34.05 -39.26 -4.00
C ASP A 267 33.02 -38.67 -4.97
N ALA A 268 31.94 -38.11 -4.45
CA ALA A 268 30.95 -37.37 -5.22
C ALA A 268 31.59 -36.19 -5.97
N ALA A 269 32.45 -35.41 -5.30
CA ALA A 269 33.13 -34.27 -5.92
C ALA A 269 34.11 -34.68 -7.02
N ASN A 270 34.89 -35.75 -6.81
CA ASN A 270 35.80 -36.28 -7.83
C ASN A 270 35.05 -36.80 -9.05
N HIS A 271 33.96 -37.55 -8.84
CA HIS A 271 33.13 -37.99 -9.94
C HIS A 271 32.48 -36.81 -10.67
N TYR A 272 31.91 -35.86 -9.94
CA TYR A 272 31.28 -34.68 -10.52
C TYR A 272 32.27 -33.93 -11.41
N ARG A 273 33.47 -33.66 -10.89
CA ARG A 273 34.54 -33.03 -11.68
C ARG A 273 34.84 -33.81 -12.96
N LYS A 274 35.03 -35.13 -12.87
CA LYS A 274 35.36 -36.00 -14.03
C LYS A 274 34.35 -35.87 -15.16
N GLU A 275 33.06 -35.71 -14.84
CA GLU A 275 32.01 -35.51 -15.84
C GLU A 275 31.91 -34.06 -16.31
N VAL A 276 31.99 -33.08 -15.41
CA VAL A 276 31.90 -31.66 -15.78
C VAL A 276 32.99 -31.24 -16.74
N VAL A 277 34.26 -31.66 -16.51
CA VAL A 277 35.39 -31.26 -17.36
C VAL A 277 35.27 -31.74 -18.81
N LYS A 278 34.44 -32.74 -19.09
CA LYS A 278 34.13 -33.19 -20.46
C LYS A 278 33.23 -32.21 -21.21
N ILE A 279 32.51 -31.35 -20.49
CA ILE A 279 31.47 -30.47 -21.01
C ILE A 279 31.90 -29.00 -20.92
N THR A 280 32.57 -28.60 -19.84
CA THR A 280 32.88 -27.20 -19.53
C THR A 280 34.00 -27.10 -18.49
N HIS A 281 34.55 -25.90 -18.28
CA HIS A 281 35.41 -25.63 -17.13
C HIS A 281 34.69 -25.98 -15.80
N CYS A 282 35.37 -26.74 -14.94
CA CYS A 282 34.86 -27.10 -13.62
C CYS A 282 35.33 -26.07 -12.58
N PRO A 283 34.40 -25.40 -11.87
CA PRO A 283 34.76 -24.48 -10.80
C PRO A 283 35.37 -25.22 -9.60
N THR A 284 35.77 -24.45 -8.59
CA THR A 284 36.17 -25.03 -7.29
C THR A 284 34.99 -25.80 -6.69
N LEU A 285 35.28 -27.00 -6.19
CA LEU A 285 34.32 -27.84 -5.48
C LEU A 285 34.71 -27.87 -4.00
N LEU A 286 33.72 -27.71 -3.14
CA LEU A 286 33.83 -27.94 -1.71
C LEU A 286 32.91 -29.10 -1.34
N THR A 287 33.24 -29.81 -0.28
CA THR A 287 32.42 -30.92 0.22
C THR A 287 31.95 -30.63 1.63
N ARG A 288 30.79 -31.15 2.02
CA ARG A 288 30.28 -31.01 3.40
C ARG A 288 31.20 -31.69 4.42
N ASP A 289 32.01 -32.65 4.00
CA ASP A 289 33.05 -33.31 4.81
C ASP A 289 34.35 -32.49 4.95
N GLY A 290 34.41 -31.29 4.35
CA GLY A 290 35.52 -30.36 4.52
C GLY A 290 36.62 -30.46 3.46
N ASP A 291 36.48 -31.26 2.42
CA ASP A 291 37.48 -31.35 1.34
C ASP A 291 37.24 -30.30 0.25
N ARG A 292 38.34 -29.72 -0.27
CA ARG A 292 38.34 -28.78 -1.40
C ARG A 292 39.07 -29.35 -2.61
N ILE A 293 38.39 -29.36 -3.75
CA ILE A 293 38.99 -29.58 -5.07
C ILE A 293 39.05 -28.24 -5.78
N ARG A 294 40.26 -27.70 -6.00
CA ARG A 294 40.42 -26.42 -6.71
C ARG A 294 39.96 -26.52 -8.16
N SER A 295 39.70 -25.39 -8.81
CA SER A 295 39.31 -25.34 -10.24
C SER A 295 40.30 -26.03 -11.17
N ASN A 296 41.60 -26.02 -10.85
CA ASN A 296 42.65 -26.75 -11.57
C ASN A 296 42.70 -28.26 -11.27
N GLY A 297 41.89 -28.76 -10.33
CA GLY A 297 41.78 -30.18 -9.98
C GLY A 297 42.67 -30.64 -8.83
N LYS A 298 43.45 -29.74 -8.22
CA LYS A 298 44.25 -30.07 -7.04
C LYS A 298 43.36 -30.29 -5.83
N PHE A 299 43.49 -31.44 -5.18
CA PHE A 299 42.86 -31.79 -3.90
C PHE A 299 43.85 -32.51 -2.97
N GLY A 300 43.51 -32.66 -1.69
CA GLY A 300 44.37 -33.28 -0.68
C GLY A 300 45.39 -32.33 -0.04
N GLY A 301 45.94 -32.73 1.11
CA GLY A 301 46.82 -31.93 1.95
C GLY A 301 46.09 -30.97 2.89
N LEU A 302 46.78 -30.49 3.94
CA LEU A 302 46.20 -29.67 5.01
C LEU A 302 45.51 -28.40 4.49
N GLN A 303 46.03 -27.79 3.41
CA GLN A 303 45.44 -26.60 2.81
C GLN A 303 44.13 -26.86 2.04
N ASN A 304 43.78 -28.11 1.77
CA ASN A 304 42.53 -28.48 1.09
C ASN A 304 41.57 -29.24 2.02
N LYS A 305 41.84 -29.24 3.32
CA LYS A 305 40.94 -29.75 4.35
C LYS A 305 40.50 -28.60 5.26
N ALA A 306 39.20 -28.40 5.36
CA ALA A 306 38.60 -27.46 6.29
C ALA A 306 38.89 -27.92 7.72
N PRO A 307 39.36 -27.00 8.59
CA PRO A 307 39.46 -27.32 10.01
C PRO A 307 38.05 -27.42 10.61
N PRO A 308 37.90 -28.11 11.76
CA PRO A 308 36.65 -28.08 12.53
C PRO A 308 36.22 -26.65 12.84
N MET A 309 34.91 -26.43 12.95
CA MET A 309 34.30 -25.10 13.10
C MET A 309 34.90 -24.28 14.26
N ASP A 310 35.20 -24.90 15.40
CA ASP A 310 35.78 -24.23 16.58
C ASP A 310 37.15 -23.59 16.30
N LYS A 311 37.91 -24.11 15.32
CA LYS A 311 39.23 -23.59 14.93
C LYS A 311 39.15 -22.41 13.98
N LEU A 312 37.96 -22.05 13.49
CA LEU A 312 37.74 -20.87 12.64
C LEU A 312 37.73 -19.56 13.44
N ARG A 313 37.95 -19.61 14.77
CA ARG A 313 38.07 -18.42 15.65
C ARG A 313 36.91 -17.44 15.51
N GLY A 314 35.70 -17.96 15.29
CA GLY A 314 34.52 -17.12 15.16
C GLY A 314 34.25 -16.53 13.77
N MET A 315 35.15 -16.74 12.81
CA MET A 315 35.00 -16.35 11.41
C MET A 315 34.09 -17.33 10.68
N VAL A 316 32.85 -17.50 11.18
CA VAL A 316 31.85 -18.39 10.60
C VAL A 316 30.56 -17.62 10.37
N PHE A 317 29.90 -17.84 9.23
CA PHE A 317 28.61 -17.23 8.94
C PHE A 317 27.56 -17.62 9.99
N GLY A 318 26.74 -16.65 10.40
CA GLY A 318 25.63 -16.91 11.30
C GLY A 318 24.55 -17.79 10.66
N ALA A 319 23.76 -18.48 11.48
CA ALA A 319 22.56 -19.15 11.02
C ALA A 319 21.39 -18.15 10.96
N PRO A 320 20.54 -18.21 9.90
CA PRO A 320 19.40 -17.33 9.78
C PRO A 320 18.36 -17.62 10.85
N VAL A 321 17.45 -16.66 11.03
CA VAL A 321 16.26 -16.89 11.86
C VAL A 321 15.44 -18.01 11.21
N PRO A 322 14.97 -19.01 11.97
CA PRO A 322 14.19 -20.11 11.41
C PRO A 322 13.00 -19.60 10.58
N LYS A 323 12.77 -20.20 9.40
CA LYS A 323 11.65 -19.83 8.50
C LYS A 323 10.30 -19.82 9.22
N GLN A 324 10.09 -20.79 10.12
CA GLN A 324 8.91 -20.88 10.99
C GLN A 324 8.66 -19.59 11.79
N CYS A 325 9.70 -18.92 12.29
CA CYS A 325 9.57 -17.67 13.03
C CYS A 325 9.11 -16.50 12.12
N VAL A 326 9.58 -16.49 10.86
CA VAL A 326 9.16 -15.50 9.85
C VAL A 326 7.70 -15.74 9.46
N ASP A 327 7.33 -17.00 9.24
CA ASP A 327 5.96 -17.39 8.89
C ASP A 327 4.98 -17.11 10.03
N LEU A 328 5.38 -17.38 11.28
CA LEU A 328 4.61 -16.96 12.47
C LEU A 328 4.46 -15.44 12.53
N GLY A 329 5.48 -14.67 12.14
CA GLY A 329 5.37 -13.21 12.05
C GLY A 329 4.28 -12.76 11.10
N LYS A 330 4.24 -13.33 9.89
CA LYS A 330 3.18 -13.06 8.91
C LYS A 330 1.79 -13.45 9.44
N GLN A 331 1.68 -14.58 10.15
CA GLN A 331 0.43 -15.00 10.78
C GLN A 331 -0.01 -14.03 11.87
N ILE A 332 0.92 -13.56 12.71
CA ILE A 332 0.67 -12.56 13.76
C ILE A 332 0.14 -11.27 13.13
N ASP A 333 0.80 -10.77 12.08
CA ASP A 333 0.38 -9.55 11.37
C ASP A 333 -1.04 -9.70 10.77
N LEU A 334 -1.33 -10.84 10.15
CA LEU A 334 -2.64 -11.13 9.59
C LEU A 334 -3.74 -11.19 10.67
N ILE A 335 -3.47 -11.84 11.80
CA ILE A 335 -4.39 -11.90 12.95
C ILE A 335 -4.64 -10.49 13.50
N GLN A 336 -3.62 -9.65 13.60
CA GLN A 336 -3.76 -8.26 14.04
C GLN A 336 -4.59 -7.42 13.06
N GLN A 337 -4.38 -7.59 11.75
CA GLN A 337 -5.18 -6.92 10.73
C GLN A 337 -6.65 -7.34 10.82
N TYR A 338 -6.92 -8.63 11.00
CA TYR A 338 -8.28 -9.14 11.20
C TYR A 338 -8.91 -8.58 12.48
N ARG A 339 -8.19 -8.55 13.61
CA ARG A 339 -8.64 -7.91 14.85
C ARG A 339 -9.08 -6.47 14.62
N ASN A 340 -8.23 -5.68 13.94
CA ASN A 340 -8.51 -4.28 13.67
C ASN A 340 -9.71 -4.10 12.73
N ALA A 341 -9.84 -4.95 11.72
CA ALA A 341 -11.01 -4.94 10.83
C ALA A 341 -12.31 -5.28 11.57
N LEU A 342 -12.27 -6.26 12.48
CA LEU A 342 -13.41 -6.65 13.29
C LEU A 342 -13.83 -5.55 14.27
N CYS A 343 -12.88 -4.93 14.97
CA CYS A 343 -13.15 -3.77 15.83
C CYS A 343 -13.75 -2.61 15.03
N LYS A 344 -13.22 -2.32 13.84
CA LYS A 344 -13.75 -1.28 12.95
C LYS A 344 -15.18 -1.60 12.51
N LEU A 345 -15.46 -2.85 12.13
CA LEU A 345 -16.80 -3.29 11.74
C LEU A 345 -17.80 -3.12 12.89
N ASN A 346 -17.42 -3.52 14.11
CA ASN A 346 -18.26 -3.36 15.29
C ASN A 346 -18.54 -1.88 15.60
N SER A 347 -17.53 -1.01 15.48
CA SER A 347 -17.69 0.44 15.67
C SER A 347 -18.65 1.04 14.64
N VAL A 348 -18.41 0.80 13.34
CA VAL A 348 -19.24 1.38 12.27
C VAL A 348 -20.69 0.89 12.35
N ARG A 349 -20.91 -0.37 12.74
CA ARG A 349 -22.26 -0.89 12.99
C ARG A 349 -22.92 -0.21 14.19
N ALA A 350 -22.20 -0.03 15.29
CA ALA A 350 -22.73 0.67 16.47
C ALA A 350 -23.09 2.13 16.14
N ASP A 351 -22.25 2.82 15.36
CA ASP A 351 -22.51 4.19 14.92
C ASP A 351 -23.74 4.26 13.99
N LEU A 352 -23.87 3.32 13.05
CA LEU A 352 -25.04 3.21 12.17
C LEU A 352 -26.32 2.95 12.96
N ASP A 353 -26.28 2.02 13.92
CA ASP A 353 -27.42 1.71 14.80
C ASP A 353 -27.78 2.92 15.66
N HIS A 354 -26.80 3.66 16.16
CA HIS A 354 -27.03 4.90 16.90
C HIS A 354 -27.72 5.96 16.04
N GLN A 355 -27.28 6.14 14.78
CA GLN A 355 -27.91 7.08 13.86
C GLN A 355 -29.33 6.67 13.47
N LEU A 356 -29.59 5.37 13.31
CA LEU A 356 -30.94 4.85 13.10
C LEU A 356 -31.84 5.12 14.31
N GLN A 357 -31.34 4.88 15.53
CA GLN A 357 -32.06 5.20 16.76
C GLN A 357 -32.35 6.69 16.88
N TYR A 358 -31.37 7.55 16.56
CA TYR A 358 -31.53 9.01 16.54
C TYR A 358 -32.69 9.45 15.65
N LEU A 359 -32.80 8.89 14.44
CA LEU A 359 -33.90 9.20 13.51
C LEU A 359 -35.26 8.69 13.97
N HIS A 360 -35.29 7.69 14.86
CA HIS A 360 -36.51 7.17 15.47
C HIS A 360 -36.92 7.87 16.77
N THR A 361 -36.13 8.85 17.25
CA THR A 361 -36.46 9.64 18.44
C THR A 361 -37.79 10.38 18.30
N PRO A 362 -38.50 10.64 19.41
CA PRO A 362 -39.77 11.38 19.40
C PRO A 362 -39.62 12.78 18.80
N ASP A 363 -38.49 13.46 19.04
CA ASP A 363 -38.26 14.79 18.50
C ASP A 363 -38.10 14.79 16.98
N MET A 364 -37.38 13.82 16.42
CA MET A 364 -37.26 13.68 14.96
C MET A 364 -38.59 13.27 14.30
N LYS A 365 -39.39 12.45 14.99
CA LYS A 365 -40.76 12.12 14.54
C LYS A 365 -41.67 13.36 14.57
N ARG A 366 -41.58 14.21 15.60
CA ARG A 366 -42.33 15.48 15.67
C ARG A 366 -41.92 16.42 14.54
N LYS A 367 -40.61 16.63 14.31
CA LYS A 367 -40.13 17.45 13.19
C LYS A 367 -40.64 16.96 11.83
N LYS A 368 -40.78 15.64 11.66
CA LYS A 368 -41.37 15.06 10.45
C LYS A 368 -42.87 15.35 10.33
N GLN A 369 -43.61 15.23 11.43
CA GLN A 369 -45.03 15.60 11.48
C GLN A 369 -45.25 17.09 11.23
N GLU A 370 -44.42 17.96 11.82
CA GLU A 370 -44.44 19.40 11.60
C GLU A 370 -44.18 19.74 10.12
N LEU A 371 -43.21 19.09 9.49
CA LEU A 371 -42.98 19.24 8.05
C LEU A 371 -44.22 18.85 7.23
N ASP A 372 -44.82 17.69 7.52
CA ASP A 372 -46.03 17.22 6.82
C ASP A 372 -47.23 18.16 7.02
N GLU A 373 -47.35 18.78 8.20
CA GLU A 373 -48.37 19.78 8.52
C GLU A 373 -48.11 21.12 7.83
N GLN A 374 -46.87 21.60 7.83
CA GLN A 374 -46.46 22.81 7.13
C GLN A 374 -46.70 22.68 5.62
N GLU A 375 -46.41 21.53 5.02
CA GLU A 375 -46.69 21.27 3.60
C GLU A 375 -48.20 21.27 3.30
N LYS A 376 -49.02 20.72 4.19
CA LYS A 376 -50.49 20.80 4.06
C LYS A 376 -51.00 22.24 4.21
N SER A 377 -50.43 23.00 5.14
CA SER A 377 -50.79 24.41 5.35
C SER A 377 -50.40 25.26 4.14
N LEU A 378 -49.19 25.07 3.61
CA LEU A 378 -48.70 25.74 2.41
C LEU A 378 -49.67 25.51 1.23
N LYS A 379 -50.07 24.26 0.97
CA LYS A 379 -51.04 23.94 -0.09
C LYS A 379 -52.38 24.66 0.08
N ARG A 380 -52.87 24.81 1.32
CA ARG A 380 -54.12 25.55 1.61
C ARG A 380 -53.95 27.05 1.37
N ILE A 381 -52.80 27.63 1.72
CA ILE A 381 -52.50 29.05 1.48
C ILE A 381 -52.35 29.32 -0.02
N GLU A 382 -51.66 28.45 -0.76
CA GLU A 382 -51.55 28.53 -2.22
C GLU A 382 -52.91 28.48 -2.91
N GLN A 383 -53.82 27.61 -2.44
CA GLN A 383 -55.21 27.55 -2.91
C GLN A 383 -55.97 28.85 -2.62
N LYS A 384 -55.82 29.43 -1.42
CA LYS A 384 -56.47 30.71 -1.04
C LYS A 384 -55.92 31.91 -1.82
N LEU A 385 -54.64 31.87 -2.19
CA LEU A 385 -54.00 32.88 -3.03
C LEU A 385 -54.39 32.76 -4.51
N GLY A 386 -55.21 31.78 -4.89
CA GLY A 386 -55.64 31.57 -6.27
C GLY A 386 -54.52 31.10 -7.21
N MET A 387 -53.42 30.60 -6.65
CA MET A 387 -52.28 30.10 -7.42
C MET A 387 -52.67 28.76 -8.04
N THR A 388 -53.04 28.73 -9.32
CA THR A 388 -53.03 27.49 -10.10
C THR A 388 -51.60 26.94 -10.16
N PRO A 389 -51.40 25.61 -10.19
CA PRO A 389 -50.07 25.01 -10.24
C PRO A 389 -49.30 25.62 -11.41
N MET A 390 -48.10 26.12 -11.13
CA MET A 390 -47.19 26.70 -12.11
C MET A 390 -47.23 25.85 -13.39
N ARG A 391 -47.73 26.46 -14.47
CA ARG A 391 -47.71 25.88 -15.82
C ARG A 391 -46.27 25.45 -16.08
N ARG A 392 -46.07 24.17 -16.37
CA ARG A 392 -44.78 23.61 -16.78
C ARG A 392 -44.15 24.59 -17.77
N CYS A 393 -43.02 25.18 -17.40
CA CYS A 393 -42.16 25.82 -18.38
C CYS A 393 -41.84 24.75 -19.42
N SER A 394 -42.13 25.09 -20.66
CA SER A 394 -42.04 24.25 -21.85
C SER A 394 -40.73 23.48 -21.89
N ASP A 395 -40.81 22.22 -22.27
CA ASP A 395 -39.70 21.46 -22.82
C ASP A 395 -39.00 22.29 -23.91
N SER A 396 -37.79 22.76 -23.60
CA SER A 396 -36.75 22.94 -24.60
C SER A 396 -35.39 22.84 -23.93
N LEU A 397 -34.57 21.92 -24.46
CA LEU A 397 -33.17 21.63 -24.14
C LEU A 397 -32.90 20.57 -23.06
N CYS A 398 -33.48 19.37 -23.27
CA CYS A 398 -32.66 18.16 -23.11
C CYS A 398 -31.56 18.17 -24.18
N LEU A 399 -30.38 18.72 -23.84
CA LEU A 399 -29.13 18.28 -24.44
C LEU A 399 -28.52 17.26 -23.47
N SER A 400 -28.78 15.98 -23.76
CA SER A 400 -27.97 14.88 -23.28
C SER A 400 -26.52 15.08 -23.76
N PRO A 401 -25.50 15.13 -22.89
CA PRO A 401 -24.17 14.77 -23.31
C PRO A 401 -24.16 13.25 -23.46
N LYS A 402 -24.17 12.78 -24.70
CA LYS A 402 -23.61 11.46 -25.02
C LYS A 402 -22.18 11.47 -24.48
N ILE A 403 -21.91 10.62 -23.49
CA ILE A 403 -20.56 10.20 -23.15
C ILE A 403 -20.13 9.28 -24.29
N GLU A 404 -19.51 9.86 -25.32
CA GLU A 404 -18.65 9.12 -26.23
C GLU A 404 -17.29 8.96 -25.55
N VAL A 405 -16.98 7.72 -25.24
CA VAL A 405 -15.66 7.25 -24.84
C VAL A 405 -14.72 7.51 -26.01
N THR A 406 -13.83 8.50 -25.88
CA THR A 406 -12.62 8.57 -26.71
C THR A 406 -11.45 9.12 -25.90
N GLU A 407 -10.32 8.45 -26.08
CA GLU A 407 -9.09 8.47 -25.31
C GLU A 407 -8.46 9.85 -25.10
N CYS A 408 -8.02 10.12 -23.87
CA CYS A 408 -7.08 11.20 -23.57
C CYS A 408 -5.64 10.73 -23.78
N PRO A 409 -4.80 11.44 -24.56
CA PRO A 409 -3.36 11.43 -24.39
C PRO A 409 -2.92 12.55 -23.43
N ILE A 410 -2.13 12.15 -22.43
CA ILE A 410 -1.50 12.96 -21.40
C ILE A 410 -0.52 14.00 -22.02
N PRO A 411 -0.49 15.26 -21.57
CA PRO A 411 0.67 16.12 -21.72
C PRO A 411 1.40 16.32 -20.38
N THR A 412 2.70 16.02 -20.45
CA THR A 412 3.74 16.14 -19.43
C THR A 412 3.95 17.54 -18.86
N LYS A 413 4.15 17.59 -17.54
CA LYS A 413 4.66 18.72 -16.75
C LYS A 413 5.90 19.37 -17.41
N ARG A 414 5.91 20.70 -17.52
CA ARG A 414 7.13 21.48 -17.80
C ARG A 414 7.38 22.47 -16.65
N MET A 415 8.54 22.31 -16.03
CA MET A 415 9.06 23.12 -14.92
C MET A 415 9.32 24.57 -15.33
N ARG A 416 9.04 25.50 -14.40
CA ARG A 416 9.31 26.93 -14.47
C ARG A 416 10.81 27.19 -14.21
N ARG A 417 11.49 27.87 -15.15
CA ARG A 417 12.86 28.38 -14.98
C ARG A 417 12.83 29.72 -14.23
N GLU A 418 13.65 29.84 -13.20
CA GLU A 418 14.02 31.09 -12.54
C GLU A 418 14.98 31.88 -13.44
N SER A 419 14.79 33.20 -13.52
CA SER A 419 15.68 34.13 -14.19
C SER A 419 16.22 35.14 -13.18
N ILE A 420 17.52 35.03 -12.93
CA ILE A 420 18.38 35.98 -12.21
C ILE A 420 18.40 37.31 -12.97
N ARG A 421 18.25 38.43 -12.25
CA ARG A 421 18.68 39.76 -12.72
C ARG A 421 19.58 40.41 -11.68
N GLN A 422 20.85 40.55 -12.06
CA GLN A 422 21.78 41.54 -11.52
C GLN A 422 21.41 42.93 -12.04
N ASN A 423 21.44 43.94 -11.16
CA ASN A 423 21.74 45.34 -11.45
C ASN A 423 22.79 45.73 -10.40
N ARG A 424 24.01 46.10 -10.81
CA ARG A 424 24.45 47.48 -11.07
C ARG A 424 24.20 48.43 -9.90
#